data_AF-A0A0G4LMP9-F1
#
_entry.id   AF-A0A0G4LMP9-F1
#
_cell.length_a   1.000
_cell.length_b   1.000
_cell.length_c   1.000
_cell.angle_alpha   90.00
_cell.angle_beta   90.00
_cell.angle_gamma   90.00
#
_symmetry.space_group_name_H-M   'P 1'
#
loop_
_entity.id
_entity.type
_entity.pdbx_description
1 polymer ?
#
loop_
_entity_poly.entity_id
_entity_poly.type
_entity_poly.pdbx_seq_one_letter_code
_entity_poly.pdbx_strand_id
1 'polypeptide(L)'
;MSSSPEFLRFTGHRAFAQRLILSTLTGRPIHISKIRSSSPTHPGLAPHEVSFLRLLEAVTNGSSLQISLVAESSSVGVIYSADLVAPPTGGVVPEDIGKQCAYQLLETIAQGGCVSRVSASIVLTLMAMGSEDVGRLRIGRDVVGTEEVVGLARDLRTFGASSWGLRDVNEDDTDDIIVSVKGSGVGNVGRKVA
;
A
#
# COMPACT_ATOMS: atom_id res chain seq x y z
N MET A 1 22.72 -4.79 -10.97
CA MET A 1 21.47 -4.17 -11.45
C MET A 1 20.52 -5.29 -11.82
N SER A 2 19.65 -5.74 -10.91
CA SER A 2 18.66 -6.77 -11.25
C SER A 2 17.66 -6.13 -12.22
N SER A 3 17.70 -6.54 -13.48
CA SER A 3 16.65 -6.20 -14.44
C SER A 3 15.32 -6.57 -13.80
N SER A 4 14.43 -5.59 -13.62
CA SER A 4 13.03 -5.84 -13.27
C SER A 4 12.51 -7.00 -14.13
N PRO A 5 11.83 -8.01 -13.55
CA PRO A 5 11.38 -9.16 -14.31
C PRO A 5 10.63 -8.68 -15.55
N GLU A 6 11.05 -9.13 -16.73
CA GLU A 6 10.49 -8.68 -18.00
C GLU A 6 9.09 -9.28 -18.14
N PHE A 7 8.08 -8.53 -17.68
CA PHE A 7 6.69 -8.91 -17.84
C PHE A 7 6.16 -8.46 -19.19
N LEU A 8 5.45 -9.35 -19.89
CA LEU A 8 4.80 -9.01 -21.16
C LEU A 8 3.61 -8.09 -20.88
N ARG A 9 3.61 -6.90 -21.51
CA ARG A 9 2.58 -5.89 -21.29
C ARG A 9 1.48 -6.02 -22.32
N PHE A 10 0.24 -6.14 -21.84
CA PHE A 10 -0.96 -6.14 -22.64
C PHE A 10 -1.92 -5.04 -22.16
N THR A 11 -2.81 -4.64 -23.06
CA THR A 11 -3.86 -3.66 -22.77
C THR A 11 -5.24 -4.22 -23.14
N GLY A 12 -6.25 -3.79 -22.39
CA GLY A 12 -7.63 -4.16 -22.60
C GLY A 12 -7.98 -5.59 -22.23
N HIS A 13 -9.26 -5.92 -22.38
CA HIS A 13 -9.86 -7.19 -21.99
C HIS A 13 -9.86 -8.26 -23.10
N ARG A 14 -9.50 -7.91 -24.34
CA ARG A 14 -9.54 -8.86 -25.47
C ARG A 14 -8.54 -9.99 -25.23
N ALA A 15 -9.02 -11.23 -25.41
CA ALA A 15 -8.24 -12.45 -25.19
C ALA A 15 -7.66 -12.60 -23.77
N PHE A 16 -8.36 -12.06 -22.75
CA PHE A 16 -7.93 -12.11 -21.35
C PHE A 16 -7.61 -13.54 -20.87
N ALA A 17 -8.54 -14.47 -21.08
CA ALA A 17 -8.36 -15.87 -20.68
C ALA A 17 -7.19 -16.54 -21.41
N GLN A 18 -7.05 -16.38 -22.72
CA GLN A 18 -5.95 -16.97 -23.49
C GLN A 18 -4.59 -16.44 -23.04
N ARG A 19 -4.49 -15.13 -22.76
CA ARG A 19 -3.25 -14.50 -22.26
C ARG A 19 -2.85 -15.11 -20.92
N LEU A 20 -3.80 -15.30 -20.01
CA LEU A 20 -3.54 -15.93 -18.71
C LEU A 20 -3.13 -17.39 -18.86
N ILE A 21 -3.81 -18.18 -19.69
CA ILE A 21 -3.44 -19.59 -19.97
C ILE A 21 -2.01 -19.66 -20.49
N LEU A 22 -1.67 -18.83 -21.48
CA LEU A 22 -0.31 -18.79 -22.04
C LEU A 22 0.71 -18.36 -20.97
N SER A 23 0.38 -17.37 -20.13
CA SER A 23 1.26 -16.96 -19.02
C SER A 23 1.53 -18.11 -18.06
N THR A 24 0.49 -18.83 -17.64
CA THR A 24 0.58 -19.97 -16.73
C THR A 24 1.36 -21.12 -17.34
N LEU A 25 1.11 -21.48 -18.60
CA LEU A 25 1.78 -22.60 -19.27
C LEU A 25 3.22 -22.31 -19.67
N THR A 26 3.54 -21.06 -20.02
CA THR A 26 4.89 -20.66 -20.45
C THR A 26 5.76 -20.16 -19.30
N GLY A 27 5.19 -19.94 -18.10
CA GLY A 27 5.89 -19.36 -16.96
C GLY A 27 6.31 -17.90 -17.16
N ARG A 28 5.79 -17.21 -18.19
CA ARG A 28 6.13 -15.82 -18.48
C ARG A 28 5.14 -14.88 -17.79
N PRO A 29 5.58 -14.01 -16.86
CA PRO A 29 4.69 -13.08 -16.18
C PRO A 29 4.13 -12.06 -17.18
N ILE A 30 2.86 -11.70 -17.01
CA ILE A 30 2.18 -10.73 -17.86
C ILE A 30 1.55 -9.62 -17.02
N HIS A 31 1.44 -8.42 -17.59
CA HIS A 31 0.73 -7.29 -17.00
C HIS A 31 -0.35 -6.81 -17.96
N ILE A 32 -1.62 -6.93 -17.55
CA ILE A 32 -2.77 -6.49 -18.34
C ILE A 32 -3.34 -5.21 -17.72
N SER A 33 -3.28 -4.11 -18.46
CA SER A 33 -3.77 -2.80 -18.01
C SER A 33 -4.99 -2.34 -18.78
N LYS A 34 -5.71 -1.34 -18.25
CA LYS A 34 -6.88 -0.70 -18.90
C LYS A 34 -7.98 -1.70 -19.30
N ILE A 35 -8.29 -2.64 -18.41
CA ILE A 35 -9.38 -3.60 -18.63
C ILE A 35 -10.71 -2.83 -18.59
N ARG A 36 -11.35 -2.69 -19.76
CA ARG A 36 -12.63 -1.99 -19.94
C ARG A 36 -12.66 -0.56 -19.36
N SER A 37 -11.53 0.13 -19.30
CA SER A 37 -11.44 1.46 -18.66
C SER A 37 -12.29 2.54 -19.35
N SER A 38 -12.69 2.33 -20.60
CA SER A 38 -13.56 3.24 -21.36
C SER A 38 -15.05 2.90 -21.26
N SER A 39 -15.43 1.79 -20.63
CA SER A 39 -16.84 1.39 -20.49
C SER A 39 -17.46 2.05 -19.26
N PRO A 40 -18.54 2.84 -19.41
CA PRO A 40 -19.19 3.50 -18.27
C PRO A 40 -20.07 2.55 -17.46
N THR A 41 -20.49 1.41 -18.03
CA THR A 41 -21.44 0.48 -17.41
C THR A 41 -20.76 -0.68 -16.70
N HIS A 42 -19.66 -1.19 -17.26
CA HIS A 42 -18.91 -2.33 -16.69
C HIS A 42 -17.39 -2.13 -16.83
N PRO A 43 -16.81 -1.19 -16.07
CA PRO A 43 -15.35 -1.05 -16.00
C PRO A 43 -14.71 -2.25 -15.29
N GLY A 44 -13.48 -2.59 -15.67
CA GLY A 44 -12.73 -3.68 -15.04
C GLY A 44 -13.08 -5.08 -15.57
N LEU A 45 -13.02 -6.07 -14.69
CA LEU A 45 -13.24 -7.49 -15.01
C LEU A 45 -14.75 -7.80 -15.10
N ALA A 46 -15.14 -8.56 -16.11
CA ALA A 46 -16.49 -9.10 -16.24
C ALA A 46 -16.67 -10.35 -15.34
N PRO A 47 -17.92 -10.70 -14.94
CA PRO A 47 -18.17 -11.85 -14.05
C PRO A 47 -17.60 -13.19 -14.56
N HIS A 48 -17.57 -13.40 -15.88
CA HIS A 48 -16.98 -14.60 -16.47
C HIS A 48 -15.44 -14.60 -16.43
N GLU A 49 -14.80 -13.43 -16.49
CA GLU A 49 -13.34 -13.28 -16.33
C GLU A 49 -12.94 -13.55 -14.87
N VAL A 50 -13.75 -13.09 -13.91
CA VAL A 50 -13.57 -13.43 -12.49
C VAL A 50 -13.76 -14.93 -12.25
N SER A 51 -14.79 -15.54 -12.82
CA SER A 51 -15.02 -16.98 -12.74
C SER A 51 -13.86 -17.79 -13.35
N PHE A 52 -13.27 -17.28 -14.43
CA PHE A 52 -12.08 -17.87 -15.05
C PHE A 52 -10.85 -17.78 -14.14
N LEU A 53 -10.64 -16.66 -13.44
CA LEU A 53 -9.55 -16.53 -12.45
C LEU A 53 -9.69 -17.55 -11.30
N ARG A 54 -10.91 -17.79 -10.83
CA ARG A 54 -11.19 -18.84 -9.83
C ARG A 54 -10.87 -20.23 -10.37
N LEU A 55 -11.26 -20.51 -11.61
CA LEU A 55 -10.95 -21.78 -12.24
C LEU A 55 -9.44 -21.97 -12.35
N LEU A 56 -8.73 -20.92 -12.77
CA LEU A 56 -7.28 -20.95 -12.90
C LEU A 56 -6.62 -21.26 -11.56
N GLU A 57 -6.98 -20.56 -10.48
CA GLU A 57 -6.52 -20.84 -9.12
C GLU A 57 -6.83 -22.28 -8.67
N ALA A 58 -8.03 -22.79 -8.97
CA ALA A 58 -8.44 -24.13 -8.55
C ALA A 58 -7.73 -25.27 -9.30
N VAL A 59 -7.31 -25.05 -10.55
CA VAL A 59 -6.65 -26.07 -11.38
C VAL A 59 -5.12 -26.02 -11.30
N THR A 60 -4.55 -24.97 -10.70
CA THR A 60 -3.09 -24.81 -10.58
C THR A 60 -2.65 -24.94 -9.12
N ASN A 61 -1.59 -25.71 -8.89
CA ASN A 61 -0.99 -25.80 -7.56
C ASN A 61 -0.12 -24.56 -7.31
N GLY A 62 -0.36 -23.87 -6.19
CA GLY A 62 0.46 -22.73 -5.75
C GLY A 62 0.14 -21.39 -6.42
N SER A 63 -0.97 -21.28 -7.15
CA SER A 63 -1.49 -19.96 -7.55
C SER A 63 -2.32 -19.36 -6.42
N SER A 64 -2.28 -18.04 -6.28
CA SER A 64 -3.11 -17.29 -5.35
C SER A 64 -3.62 -16.03 -6.02
N LEU A 65 -4.81 -15.59 -5.63
CA LEU A 65 -5.37 -14.32 -6.07
C LEU A 65 -5.12 -13.26 -5.01
N GLN A 66 -4.71 -12.06 -5.43
CA GLN A 66 -4.51 -10.91 -4.55
C GLN A 66 -5.17 -9.68 -5.16
N ILE A 67 -5.79 -8.88 -4.30
CA ILE A 67 -6.39 -7.59 -4.65
C ILE A 67 -5.66 -6.50 -3.87
N SER A 68 -5.16 -5.51 -4.60
CA SER A 68 -4.53 -4.30 -4.08
C SER A 68 -5.37 -3.10 -4.49
N LEU A 69 -5.77 -2.28 -3.52
CA LEU A 69 -6.48 -1.04 -3.74
C LEU A 69 -5.64 0.12 -3.25
N VAL A 70 -5.58 1.17 -4.07
CA VAL A 70 -4.85 2.39 -3.77
C VAL A 70 -5.79 3.57 -3.97
N ALA A 71 -5.91 4.42 -2.96
CA ALA A 71 -6.61 5.69 -3.02
C ALA A 71 -5.57 6.82 -2.98
N GLU A 72 -5.61 7.66 -4.00
CA GLU A 72 -4.79 8.86 -4.09
C GLU A 72 -5.62 10.08 -3.66
N SER A 73 -5.10 10.84 -2.71
CA SER A 73 -5.73 12.11 -2.32
C SER A 73 -5.45 13.19 -3.37
N SER A 74 -6.30 14.22 -3.41
CA SER A 74 -6.03 15.43 -4.19
C SER A 74 -4.81 16.20 -3.64
N SER A 75 -4.47 15.99 -2.36
CA SER A 75 -3.24 16.48 -1.75
C SER A 75 -2.05 15.66 -2.23
N VAL A 76 -1.03 16.35 -2.76
CA VAL A 76 0.15 15.71 -3.34
C VAL A 76 0.84 14.82 -2.32
N GLY A 77 1.10 13.57 -2.71
CA GLY A 77 1.90 12.62 -1.93
C GLY A 77 1.16 11.88 -0.82
N VAL A 78 -0.16 12.06 -0.66
CA VAL A 78 -0.96 11.31 0.30
C VAL A 78 -1.66 10.15 -0.41
N ILE A 79 -1.27 8.93 -0.04
CA ILE A 79 -1.75 7.69 -0.65
C ILE A 79 -2.16 6.73 0.47
N TYR A 80 -3.35 6.14 0.34
CA TYR A 80 -3.82 5.06 1.19
C TYR A 80 -3.86 3.78 0.37
N SER A 81 -3.43 2.67 0.96
CA SER A 81 -3.44 1.38 0.29
C SER A 81 -3.98 0.30 1.21
N ALA A 82 -4.67 -0.68 0.61
CA ALA A 82 -5.07 -1.91 1.27
C ALA A 82 -4.83 -3.09 0.33
N ASP A 83 -4.38 -4.20 0.88
CA ASP A 83 -4.05 -5.41 0.15
C ASP A 83 -4.67 -6.60 0.85
N LEU A 84 -5.32 -7.47 0.08
CA LEU A 84 -5.86 -8.73 0.59
C LEU A 84 -5.54 -9.87 -0.36
N VAL A 85 -5.05 -10.97 0.22
CA VAL A 85 -4.66 -12.19 -0.49
C VAL A 85 -5.67 -13.29 -0.18
N ALA A 86 -6.03 -14.08 -1.19
CA ALA A 86 -6.83 -15.28 -1.02
C ALA A 86 -6.11 -16.28 -0.08
N PRO A 87 -6.85 -16.98 0.81
CA PRO A 87 -6.23 -17.97 1.67
C PRO A 87 -5.66 -19.13 0.84
N PRO A 88 -4.51 -19.71 1.24
CA PRO A 88 -3.85 -20.77 0.47
C PRO A 88 -4.67 -22.08 0.40
N THR A 89 -5.65 -22.24 1.29
CA THR A 89 -6.61 -23.35 1.28
C THR A 89 -7.70 -23.18 0.23
N GLY A 90 -7.78 -22.02 -0.43
CA GLY A 90 -8.87 -21.65 -1.32
C GLY A 90 -10.21 -21.49 -0.59
N GLY A 91 -11.29 -21.48 -1.37
CA GLY A 91 -12.68 -21.53 -0.85
C GLY A 91 -13.36 -20.17 -0.63
N VAL A 92 -12.68 -19.06 -0.93
CA VAL A 92 -13.27 -17.71 -0.83
C VAL A 92 -13.52 -17.16 -2.23
N VAL A 93 -14.67 -16.53 -2.45
CA VAL A 93 -14.96 -15.90 -3.74
C VAL A 93 -14.19 -14.57 -3.88
N PRO A 94 -13.62 -14.26 -5.06
CA PRO A 94 -12.89 -13.01 -5.29
C PRO A 94 -13.69 -11.74 -4.99
N GLU A 95 -15.03 -11.80 -5.10
CA GLU A 95 -15.94 -10.71 -4.76
C GLU A 95 -15.95 -10.44 -3.26
N ASP A 96 -15.84 -11.48 -2.42
CA ASP A 96 -15.72 -11.34 -0.98
C ASP A 96 -14.34 -10.77 -0.61
N ILE A 97 -13.28 -11.24 -1.27
CA ILE A 97 -11.93 -10.67 -1.13
C ILE A 97 -11.94 -9.19 -1.53
N GLY A 98 -12.58 -8.87 -2.65
CA GLY A 98 -12.70 -7.50 -3.14
C GLY A 98 -13.48 -6.61 -2.17
N LYS A 99 -14.58 -7.12 -1.62
CA LYS A 99 -15.40 -6.43 -0.63
C LYS A 99 -14.63 -6.18 0.67
N GLN A 100 -13.92 -7.19 1.18
CA GLN A 100 -13.10 -7.06 2.38
C GLN A 100 -11.94 -6.08 2.17
N CYS A 101 -11.22 -6.17 1.04
CA CYS A 101 -10.16 -5.23 0.69
C CYS A 101 -10.69 -3.79 0.58
N ALA A 102 -11.88 -3.60 0.00
CA ALA A 102 -12.53 -2.30 -0.05
C ALA A 102 -12.87 -1.77 1.35
N TYR A 103 -13.37 -2.60 2.26
CA TYR A 103 -13.61 -2.19 3.64
C TYR A 103 -12.33 -1.84 4.39
N GLN A 104 -11.25 -2.59 4.20
CA GLN A 104 -9.95 -2.27 4.78
C GLN A 104 -9.39 -0.93 4.27
N LEU A 105 -9.59 -0.63 2.98
CA LEU A 105 -9.20 0.67 2.44
C LEU A 105 -10.04 1.80 3.06
N LEU A 106 -11.35 1.62 3.15
CA LEU A 106 -12.24 2.61 3.77
C LEU A 106 -11.92 2.83 5.24
N GLU A 107 -11.59 1.77 5.98
CA GLU A 107 -11.12 1.84 7.36
C GLU A 107 -9.80 2.64 7.44
N THR A 108 -8.85 2.35 6.55
CA THR A 108 -7.56 3.08 6.50
C THR A 108 -7.76 4.56 6.18
N ILE A 109 -8.73 4.90 5.30
CA ILE A 109 -9.08 6.29 5.00
C ILE A 109 -9.78 6.95 6.20
N ALA A 110 -10.68 6.23 6.86
CA ALA A 110 -11.43 6.73 8.02
C ALA A 110 -10.54 6.95 9.26
N GLN A 111 -9.44 6.20 9.41
CA GLN A 111 -8.42 6.42 10.45
C GLN A 111 -7.76 7.80 10.36
N GLY A 112 -7.84 8.50 9.22
CA GLY A 112 -7.41 9.88 9.08
C GLY A 112 -5.88 10.08 9.00
N GLY A 113 -5.46 11.36 9.05
CA GLY A 113 -4.06 11.76 8.89
C GLY A 113 -3.53 11.81 7.46
N CYS A 114 -2.21 11.67 7.29
CA CYS A 114 -1.54 11.65 5.97
C CYS A 114 -0.77 10.35 5.71
N VAL A 115 -0.70 9.46 6.70
CA VAL A 115 0.01 8.18 6.62
C VAL A 115 -0.83 7.09 7.27
N SER A 116 -0.84 5.91 6.67
CA SER A 116 -1.50 4.74 7.24
C SER A 116 -0.72 4.15 8.41
N ARG A 117 -1.37 3.33 9.24
CA ARG A 117 -0.73 2.60 10.35
C ARG A 117 0.52 1.83 9.92
N VAL A 118 0.47 1.21 8.74
CA VAL A 118 1.57 0.37 8.21
C VAL A 118 2.79 1.22 7.81
N SER A 119 2.57 2.42 7.27
CA SER A 119 3.66 3.27 6.75
C SER A 119 4.20 4.27 7.78
N ALA A 120 3.45 4.55 8.85
CA ALA A 120 3.81 5.53 9.88
C ALA A 120 5.21 5.33 10.47
N SER A 121 5.58 4.09 10.81
CA SER A 121 6.89 3.78 11.42
C SER A 121 8.06 4.11 10.49
N ILE A 122 7.94 3.77 9.20
CA ILE A 122 8.98 4.03 8.20
C ILE A 122 9.12 5.53 7.98
N VAL A 123 8.01 6.25 7.81
CA VAL A 123 8.03 7.70 7.58
C VAL A 123 8.64 8.44 8.78
N LEU A 124 8.23 8.11 10.00
CA LEU A 124 8.77 8.71 11.22
C LEU A 124 10.27 8.43 11.41
N THR A 125 10.71 7.21 11.06
CA THR A 125 12.14 6.86 11.09
C THR A 125 12.94 7.69 10.08
N LEU A 126 12.43 7.84 8.85
CA LEU A 126 13.07 8.66 7.82
C LEU A 126 13.11 10.14 8.19
N MET A 127 12.07 10.66 8.84
CA MET A 127 12.06 12.03 9.38
C MET A 127 13.13 12.20 10.47
N ALA A 128 13.25 11.22 11.38
CA ALA A 128 14.27 11.25 12.43
C ALA A 128 15.70 11.19 11.88
N MET A 129 15.92 10.51 10.75
CA MET A 129 17.23 10.40 10.09
C MET A 129 17.48 11.47 9.02
N GLY A 130 16.55 12.43 8.85
CA GLY A 130 16.66 13.53 7.91
C GLY A 130 17.72 14.59 8.30
N SER A 131 17.73 15.72 7.59
CA SER A 131 18.53 16.89 7.97
C SER A 131 18.18 17.39 9.37
N GLU A 132 19.02 18.23 9.97
CA GLU A 132 18.81 18.78 11.32
C GLU A 132 17.66 19.81 11.41
N ASP A 133 16.63 19.64 10.59
CA ASP A 133 15.42 20.45 10.53
C ASP A 133 14.25 19.74 11.22
N VAL A 134 13.17 20.49 11.46
CA VAL A 134 11.93 19.95 12.02
C VAL A 134 10.98 19.56 10.89
N GLY A 135 10.80 18.25 10.72
CA GLY A 135 9.72 17.69 9.90
C GLY A 135 8.41 17.71 10.69
N ARG A 136 7.30 18.03 10.01
CA ARG A 136 5.95 17.96 10.59
C ARG A 136 5.11 16.99 9.78
N LEU A 137 4.41 16.10 10.48
CA LEU A 137 3.56 15.09 9.88
C LEU A 137 2.23 15.05 10.62
N ARG A 138 1.14 15.14 9.86
CA ARG A 138 -0.22 14.98 10.38
C ARG A 138 -0.60 13.51 10.35
N ILE A 139 -0.99 12.95 11.49
CA ILE A 139 -1.31 11.53 11.68
C ILE A 139 -2.57 11.43 12.53
N GLY A 140 -3.46 10.49 12.25
CA GLY A 140 -4.62 10.21 13.10
C GLY A 140 -4.22 9.77 14.51
N ARG A 141 -4.97 10.18 15.53
CA ARG A 141 -4.67 9.87 16.94
C ARG A 141 -4.55 8.37 17.20
N ASP A 142 -5.42 7.57 16.60
CA ASP A 142 -5.41 6.12 16.74
C ASP A 142 -4.12 5.48 16.20
N VAL A 143 -3.53 6.06 15.16
CA VAL A 143 -2.27 5.57 14.58
C VAL A 143 -1.08 5.95 15.45
N VAL A 144 -1.02 7.19 15.95
CA VAL A 144 0.07 7.66 16.84
C VAL A 144 0.07 6.91 18.17
N GLY A 145 -1.11 6.56 18.69
CA GLY A 145 -1.28 5.86 19.96
C GLY A 145 -0.90 4.38 19.95
N THR A 146 -0.58 3.81 18.78
CA THR A 146 -0.22 2.40 18.66
C THR A 146 1.07 2.05 19.41
N GLU A 147 1.14 0.84 19.96
CA GLU A 147 2.35 0.35 20.64
C GLU A 147 3.57 0.35 19.71
N GLU A 148 3.35 0.11 18.41
CA GLU A 148 4.42 0.13 17.41
C GLU A 148 5.06 1.53 17.27
N VAL A 149 4.24 2.58 17.20
CA VAL A 149 4.73 3.97 17.06
C VAL A 149 5.34 4.47 18.37
N VAL A 150 4.73 4.16 19.52
CA VAL A 150 5.26 4.53 20.83
C VAL A 150 6.58 3.80 21.13
N GLY A 151 6.68 2.51 20.76
CA GLY A 151 7.90 1.73 20.85
C GLY A 151 9.01 2.33 20.01
N LEU A 152 8.73 2.64 18.74
CA LEU A 152 9.68 3.30 17.84
C LEU A 152 10.21 4.63 18.41
N ALA A 153 9.34 5.45 19.00
CA ALA A 153 9.74 6.71 19.61
C ALA A 153 10.74 6.50 20.78
N ARG A 154 10.53 5.46 21.60
CA ARG A 154 11.43 5.10 22.71
C ARG A 154 12.76 4.57 22.20
N ASP A 155 12.73 3.73 21.17
CA ASP A 155 13.93 3.18 20.55
C ASP A 155 14.79 4.29 19.95
N LEU A 156 14.19 5.17 19.13
CA LEU A 156 14.89 6.30 18.53
C LEU A 156 15.52 7.21 19.58
N ARG A 157 14.82 7.47 20.69
CA ARG A 157 15.39 8.24 21.80
C ARG A 157 16.60 7.53 22.44
N THR A 158 16.55 6.20 22.56
CA THR A 158 17.67 5.39 23.07
C THR A 158 18.87 5.44 22.12
N PHE A 159 18.64 5.50 20.81
CA PHE A 159 19.67 5.72 19.79
C PHE A 159 20.16 7.18 19.69
N GLY A 160 19.67 8.09 20.55
CA GLY A 160 20.13 9.49 20.61
C GLY A 160 19.38 10.45 19.69
N ALA A 161 18.26 10.04 19.09
CA ALA A 161 17.41 10.95 18.33
C ALA A 161 16.67 11.93 19.25
N SER A 162 16.24 13.05 18.67
CA SER A 162 15.47 14.07 19.39
C SER A 162 14.06 13.58 19.74
N SER A 163 13.52 14.07 20.85
CA SER A 163 12.13 13.83 21.25
C SER A 163 11.14 14.44 20.26
N TRP A 164 9.96 13.85 20.16
CA TRP A 164 8.90 14.34 19.28
C TRP A 164 8.01 15.36 19.98
N GLY A 165 7.59 16.39 19.25
CA GLY A 165 6.56 17.33 19.69
C GLY A 165 5.19 16.91 19.14
N LEU A 166 4.19 16.81 20.00
CA LEU A 166 2.81 16.49 19.61
C LEU A 166 1.92 17.72 19.81
N ARG A 167 1.09 18.04 18.81
CA ARG A 167 0.12 19.14 18.86
C ARG A 167 -1.18 18.69 18.21
N ASP A 168 -2.31 18.92 18.87
CA ASP A 168 -3.62 18.64 18.30
C ASP A 168 -3.93 19.57 17.12
N VAL A 169 -4.64 19.05 16.13
CA VAL A 169 -5.24 19.85 15.04
C VAL A 169 -6.62 20.29 15.53
N ASN A 170 -6.84 21.60 15.65
CA ASN A 170 -8.14 22.16 16.09
C ASN A 170 -8.90 22.86 14.96
N GLU A 171 -8.39 22.77 13.73
CA GLU A 171 -8.91 23.53 12.57
C GLU A 171 -10.03 22.78 11.83
N ASP A 172 -10.23 21.49 12.11
CA ASP A 172 -11.26 20.65 11.52
C ASP A 172 -11.83 19.65 12.55
N ASP A 173 -12.92 18.97 12.19
CA ASP A 173 -13.58 17.96 13.03
C ASP A 173 -12.82 16.61 13.06
N THR A 174 -11.54 16.60 12.67
CA THR A 174 -10.74 15.38 12.67
C THR A 174 -10.01 15.21 14.00
N ASP A 175 -9.85 13.97 14.44
CA ASP A 175 -9.05 13.66 15.62
C ASP A 175 -7.57 13.41 15.26
N ASP A 176 -6.99 14.35 14.51
CA ASP A 176 -5.63 14.27 14.00
C ASP A 176 -4.63 15.03 14.89
N ILE A 177 -3.39 14.57 14.88
CA ILE A 177 -2.26 15.16 15.63
C ILE A 177 -1.14 15.51 14.65
N ILE A 178 -0.54 16.68 14.85
CA ILE A 178 0.73 17.06 14.21
C ILE A 178 1.89 16.56 15.06
N VAL A 179 2.60 15.58 14.51
CA VAL A 179 3.87 15.08 15.05
C VAL A 179 5.02 15.88 14.44
N SER A 180 5.82 16.52 15.30
CA SER A 180 7.01 17.27 14.94
C SER A 180 8.27 16.50 15.34
N VAL A 181 9.11 16.14 14.38
CA VAL A 181 10.34 15.38 14.59
C VAL A 181 11.53 16.21 14.10
N LYS A 182 12.53 16.42 14.97
CA LYS A 182 13.81 17.02 14.57
C LYS A 182 14.74 15.91 14.07
N GLY A 183 15.25 16.04 12.85
CA GLY A 183 16.19 15.08 12.27
C GLY A 183 17.57 15.13 12.91
N SER A 184 18.31 14.02 12.81
CA SER A 184 19.64 13.82 13.40
C SER A 184 20.81 14.19 12.48
N GLY A 185 20.55 14.43 11.19
CA GLY A 185 21.57 14.83 10.22
C GLY A 185 22.59 13.75 9.83
N VAL A 186 22.46 12.51 10.31
CA VAL A 186 23.48 11.45 10.13
C VAL A 186 23.64 11.04 8.66
N GLY A 187 22.54 11.00 7.88
CA GLY A 187 22.56 10.65 6.47
C GLY A 187 23.21 9.29 6.15
N ASN A 188 23.59 9.07 4.88
CA ASN A 188 24.26 7.83 4.46
C ASN A 188 25.79 7.96 4.58
N VAL A 189 26.35 7.42 5.67
CA VAL A 189 27.79 7.40 5.95
C VAL A 189 28.58 6.55 4.94
N GLY A 190 27.95 5.54 4.32
CA GLY A 190 28.61 4.63 3.38
C GLY A 190 28.78 5.17 1.96
N ARG A 191 28.30 6.38 1.67
CA ARG A 191 28.37 6.96 0.32
C ARG A 191 29.80 7.46 0.05
N LYS A 192 30.50 6.81 -0.89
CA LYS A 192 31.76 7.33 -1.43
C LYS A 192 31.48 8.66 -2.14
N VAL A 193 32.13 9.72 -1.66
CA VAL A 193 32.19 11.00 -2.37
C VAL A 193 33.25 10.85 -3.46
N ALA A 194 32.81 10.93 -4.72
CA ALA A 194 33.69 10.90 -5.89
C ALA A 194 34.11 12.32 -6.26
#